data_AF-A0AAD6RG99-F1
#
_entry.id   AF-A0AAD6RG99-F1
#
_cell.length_a   1.000
_cell.length_b   1.000
_cell.length_c   1.000
_cell.angle_alpha   90.00
_cell.angle_beta   90.00
_cell.angle_gamma   90.00
#
_symmetry.space_group_name_H-M   'P 1'
#
loop_
_entity.id
_entity.type
_entity.pdbx_description
1 polymer ?
#
loop_
_entity_poly.entity_id
_entity_poly.type
_entity_poly.pdbx_seq_one_letter_code
_entity_poly.pdbx_strand_id
1 'polypeptide(L)'
;MAAFALNQQLLCFSNSHSRTTTKPCSAWLLSSKTSVFSIPRKKGRFSLTSCNSQSSSEANTQTAESCVNLGLSLFSKGRVKDALVQFETALDLDPTPREAQAALYNKACCHAYLREGKKAADCLRTALGEYNLKFGTVLNDPDLASFRALPEFKELQEEARLGGEDIGYGFRRDLKLISEVQAPFRGVRRFFYVAFSAAAGISLLFTIPRLFRAIKGGGDAPDLWETAGNAATNIGGIIVLVALFLWDNKKEEEQLAQITRDETLSRLPLRLSTNRVVELVQLRDTVRPVSINTPLFFTHQNIHIMAL
;
A
#
# COMPACT_ATOMS: atom_id res chain seq x y z
N MET A 1 -18.36 36.67 4.99
CA MET A 1 -19.53 35.76 5.06
C MET A 1 -19.22 34.51 4.25
N ALA A 2 -19.68 33.37 4.77
CA ALA A 2 -19.20 32.00 4.56
C ALA A 2 -19.40 31.40 3.15
N ALA A 3 -18.50 30.49 2.77
CA ALA A 3 -18.84 29.16 2.22
C ALA A 3 -17.58 28.30 2.15
N PHE A 4 -17.34 27.46 3.17
CA PHE A 4 -16.37 26.37 3.10
C PHE A 4 -17.07 25.16 2.45
N ALA A 5 -16.67 24.80 1.24
CA ALA A 5 -17.09 23.55 0.62
C ALA A 5 -16.27 22.40 1.23
N LEU A 6 -16.84 21.77 2.26
CA LEU A 6 -16.39 20.48 2.76
C LEU A 6 -16.83 19.39 1.76
N ASN A 7 -15.88 18.77 1.08
CA ASN A 7 -16.14 17.49 0.41
C ASN A 7 -15.93 16.37 1.44
N GLN A 8 -16.93 16.15 2.30
CA GLN A 8 -16.99 14.99 3.19
C GLN A 8 -17.38 13.77 2.36
N GLN A 9 -16.42 12.90 2.06
CA GLN A 9 -16.76 11.49 1.88
C GLN A 9 -16.81 10.84 3.26
N LEU A 10 -18.00 10.91 3.84
CA LEU A 10 -18.44 10.08 4.96
C LEU A 10 -18.18 8.61 4.63
N LEU A 11 -17.17 8.00 5.27
CA LEU A 11 -17.13 6.55 5.45
C LEU A 11 -17.97 6.16 6.68
N CYS A 12 -19.26 6.52 6.64
CA CYS A 12 -20.29 5.78 7.36
C CYS A 12 -20.44 4.44 6.64
N PHE A 13 -19.87 3.36 7.19
CA PHE A 13 -20.33 2.03 6.78
C PHE A 13 -21.70 1.82 7.40
N SER A 14 -22.73 2.08 6.59
CA SER A 14 -24.09 1.65 6.88
C SER A 14 -24.25 0.17 6.57
N ASN A 15 -25.06 -0.47 7.39
CA ASN A 15 -25.41 -1.88 7.44
C ASN A 15 -25.88 -2.44 6.09
N SER A 16 -25.40 -3.63 5.69
CA SER A 16 -26.22 -4.53 4.86
C SER A 16 -25.90 -6.00 5.16
N HIS A 17 -26.96 -6.79 5.22
CA HIS A 17 -27.09 -8.08 5.89
C HIS A 17 -26.07 -9.16 5.50
N SER A 18 -25.62 -9.86 6.55
CA SER A 18 -25.08 -11.21 6.48
C SER A 18 -26.11 -12.19 5.87
N ARG A 19 -25.68 -12.94 4.85
CA ARG A 19 -26.27 -14.25 4.55
C ARG A 19 -25.30 -15.32 5.01
N THR A 20 -25.75 -16.05 6.01
CA THR A 20 -25.14 -17.23 6.58
C THR A 20 -25.15 -18.38 5.57
N THR A 21 -23.99 -18.98 5.33
CA THR A 21 -23.90 -20.37 4.86
C THR A 21 -22.82 -21.08 5.65
N THR A 22 -23.28 -21.91 6.57
CA THR A 22 -22.54 -22.93 7.31
C THR A 22 -22.11 -24.05 6.38
N LYS A 23 -20.92 -24.64 6.61
CA LYS A 23 -20.62 -26.10 6.62
C LYS A 23 -19.09 -26.38 6.75
N PRO A 24 -18.67 -27.59 7.16
CA PRO A 24 -17.85 -27.77 8.36
C PRO A 24 -16.41 -28.25 8.13
N CYS A 25 -15.69 -28.33 9.25
CA CYS A 25 -14.31 -28.76 9.49
C CYS A 25 -13.82 -30.00 8.72
N SER A 26 -12.52 -29.97 8.40
CA SER A 26 -11.65 -31.15 8.52
C SER A 26 -10.29 -30.73 9.07
N ALA A 27 -9.98 -31.23 10.25
CA ALA A 27 -8.74 -31.04 10.97
C ALA A 27 -7.59 -31.82 10.30
N TRP A 28 -6.46 -31.16 10.08
CA TRP A 28 -5.16 -31.81 9.99
C TRP A 28 -4.23 -31.14 10.99
N LEU A 29 -3.89 -31.91 12.03
CA LEU A 29 -2.87 -31.59 13.01
C LEU A 29 -1.50 -31.68 12.33
N LEU A 30 -0.71 -30.61 12.38
CA LEU A 30 0.73 -30.72 12.43
C LEU A 30 1.31 -29.62 13.32
N SER A 31 1.86 -30.06 14.45
CA SER A 31 2.53 -29.25 15.45
C SER A 31 4.00 -29.09 15.06
N SER A 32 4.51 -27.86 15.03
CA SER A 32 5.83 -27.55 15.62
C SER A 32 6.09 -26.03 15.71
N LYS A 33 6.00 -25.56 16.95
CA LYS A 33 6.84 -24.55 17.63
C LYS A 33 7.26 -23.29 16.87
N THR A 34 6.54 -22.20 17.12
CA THR A 34 7.10 -20.84 17.13
C THR A 34 6.83 -20.20 18.48
N SER A 35 7.88 -19.64 19.08
CA SER A 35 7.87 -18.99 20.39
C SER A 35 7.12 -17.66 20.31
N VAL A 36 5.86 -17.65 20.78
CA VAL A 36 5.10 -16.42 21.01
C VAL A 36 5.56 -15.82 22.34
N PHE A 37 6.13 -14.61 22.28
CA PHE A 37 6.40 -13.80 23.44
C PHE A 37 5.07 -13.21 23.94
N SER A 38 4.43 -13.91 24.87
CA SER A 38 3.20 -13.46 25.52
C SER A 38 3.51 -12.46 26.64
N ILE A 39 3.02 -11.23 26.51
CA ILE A 39 3.03 -10.23 27.59
C ILE A 39 1.86 -10.53 28.54
N PRO A 40 2.08 -10.73 29.85
CA PRO A 40 1.00 -11.09 30.78
C PRO A 40 0.22 -9.85 31.24
N ARG A 41 -1.07 -9.76 30.89
CA ARG A 41 -2.02 -8.85 31.57
C ARG A 41 -2.52 -9.52 32.86
N LYS A 42 -2.19 -8.93 34.02
CA LYS A 42 -2.69 -9.36 35.34
C LYS A 42 -4.21 -9.20 35.43
N LYS A 43 -4.93 -10.32 35.61
CA LYS A 43 -6.33 -10.35 36.06
C LYS A 43 -6.39 -10.11 37.57
N GLY A 44 -6.89 -8.96 37.98
CA GLY A 44 -7.36 -8.73 39.35
C GLY A 44 -8.79 -9.26 39.49
N ARG A 45 -8.98 -10.35 40.25
CA ARG A 45 -10.27 -10.79 40.76
C ARG A 45 -10.55 -10.02 42.05
N PHE A 46 -11.66 -9.29 42.10
CA PHE A 46 -12.33 -8.97 43.37
C PHE A 46 -13.82 -9.27 43.22
N SER A 47 -14.32 -10.09 44.12
CA SER A 47 -15.71 -10.52 44.21
C SER A 47 -16.43 -9.79 45.34
N LEU A 48 -17.62 -9.28 44.99
CA LEU A 48 -18.82 -9.01 45.78
C LEU A 48 -18.73 -8.18 47.07
N THR A 49 -19.46 -7.06 47.09
CA THR A 49 -20.47 -6.78 48.12
C THR A 49 -21.62 -5.96 47.48
N SER A 50 -22.86 -6.38 47.74
CA SER A 50 -24.10 -5.70 47.37
C SER A 50 -24.37 -4.52 48.31
N CYS A 51 -24.95 -3.41 47.83
CA CYS A 51 -26.02 -2.65 48.50
C CYS A 51 -26.54 -1.49 47.65
N ASN A 52 -27.85 -1.30 47.76
CA ASN A 52 -28.78 -0.41 47.05
C ASN A 52 -28.44 1.10 47.16
N SER A 53 -28.68 1.89 46.10
CA SER A 53 -29.22 3.26 46.15
C SER A 53 -29.42 3.83 44.73
N GLN A 54 -30.65 4.24 44.43
CA GLN A 54 -31.02 4.92 43.20
C GLN A 54 -30.31 6.27 43.08
N SER A 55 -29.58 6.47 41.99
CA SER A 55 -29.56 7.76 41.31
C SER A 55 -29.42 7.49 39.81
N SER A 56 -30.48 7.82 39.09
CA SER A 56 -30.51 7.90 37.64
C SER A 56 -29.51 8.98 37.18
N SER A 57 -28.28 8.56 36.93
CA SER A 57 -27.39 9.23 36.00
C SER A 57 -27.16 8.23 34.86
N GLU A 58 -27.38 8.66 33.63
CA GLU A 58 -27.03 7.91 32.45
C GLU A 58 -25.55 7.52 32.56
N ALA A 59 -25.30 6.26 32.92
CA ALA A 59 -23.97 5.68 32.90
C ALA A 59 -23.55 5.59 31.43
N ASN A 60 -23.04 6.72 30.93
CA ASN A 60 -22.52 6.95 29.60
C ASN A 60 -21.31 6.02 29.45
N THR A 61 -21.57 4.75 29.14
CA THR A 61 -20.55 3.72 29.05
C THR A 61 -19.74 4.06 27.82
N GLN A 62 -18.58 4.66 28.05
CA GLN A 62 -17.68 5.08 26.99
C GLN A 62 -17.25 3.84 26.20
N THR A 63 -17.74 3.71 24.97
CA THR A 63 -17.40 2.63 24.04
C THR A 63 -16.25 3.06 23.13
N ALA A 64 -15.52 2.10 22.56
CA ALA A 64 -14.47 2.39 21.58
C ALA A 64 -15.00 3.21 20.39
N GLU A 65 -16.18 2.88 19.86
CA GLU A 65 -16.84 3.66 18.81
C GLU A 65 -17.15 5.11 19.23
N SER A 66 -17.68 5.31 20.44
CA SER A 66 -17.97 6.66 20.97
C SER A 66 -16.69 7.49 21.12
N CYS A 67 -15.60 6.87 21.59
CA CYS A 67 -14.28 7.49 21.63
C CYS A 67 -13.77 7.87 20.24
N VAL A 68 -13.88 6.99 19.24
CA VAL A 68 -13.46 7.30 17.85
C VAL A 68 -14.26 8.49 17.30
N ASN A 69 -15.58 8.50 17.47
CA ASN A 69 -16.44 9.58 17.00
C ASN A 69 -16.15 10.91 17.71
N LEU A 70 -15.91 10.87 19.03
CA LEU A 70 -15.50 12.03 19.80
C LEU A 70 -14.12 12.55 19.36
N GLY A 71 -13.17 11.65 19.13
CA GLY A 71 -11.84 11.97 18.61
C GLY A 71 -11.91 12.67 17.26
N LEU A 72 -12.72 12.17 16.33
CA LEU A 72 -12.97 12.81 15.03
C LEU A 72 -13.57 14.22 15.18
N SER A 73 -14.55 14.38 16.08
CA SER A 73 -15.14 15.69 16.38
C SER A 73 -14.11 16.67 16.94
N LEU A 74 -13.22 16.23 17.84
CA LEU A 74 -12.14 17.05 18.39
C LEU A 74 -11.08 17.39 17.34
N PHE A 75 -10.72 16.43 16.49
CA PHE A 75 -9.76 16.63 15.41
C PHE A 75 -10.25 17.70 14.42
N SER A 76 -11.53 17.63 14.03
CA SER A 76 -12.15 18.64 13.15
C SER A 76 -12.15 20.06 13.73
N LYS A 77 -12.08 20.19 15.06
CA LYS A 77 -11.98 21.46 15.78
C LYS A 77 -10.53 21.93 15.98
N GLY A 78 -9.55 21.22 15.41
CA GLY A 78 -8.12 21.49 15.59
C GLY A 78 -7.57 21.08 16.97
N ARG A 79 -8.37 20.42 17.81
CA ARG A 79 -7.96 19.92 19.15
C ARG A 79 -7.26 18.58 19.02
N VAL A 80 -6.16 18.55 18.26
CA VAL A 80 -5.47 17.32 17.83
C VAL A 80 -4.95 16.50 19.01
N LYS A 81 -4.43 17.15 20.06
CA LYS A 81 -3.93 16.45 21.26
C LYS A 81 -5.07 15.73 22.01
N ASP A 82 -6.22 16.38 22.12
CA ASP A 82 -7.38 15.78 22.80
C ASP A 82 -7.99 14.65 21.96
N ALA A 83 -7.99 14.80 20.64
CA ALA A 83 -8.41 13.74 19.71
C ALA A 83 -7.53 12.50 19.86
N LEU A 84 -6.21 12.69 19.97
CA LEU A 84 -5.25 11.60 20.16
C LEU A 84 -5.56 10.78 21.43
N VAL A 85 -5.85 11.45 22.54
CA VAL A 85 -6.26 10.78 23.80
C VAL A 85 -7.52 9.93 23.58
N GLN A 86 -8.50 10.42 22.82
CA GLN A 86 -9.71 9.65 22.53
C GLN A 86 -9.43 8.43 21.65
N PHE A 87 -8.57 8.54 20.64
CA PHE A 87 -8.19 7.38 19.82
C PHE A 87 -7.38 6.34 20.61
N GLU A 88 -6.52 6.77 21.53
CA GLU A 88 -5.83 5.86 22.46
C GLU A 88 -6.81 5.16 23.39
N THR A 89 -7.74 5.92 23.97
CA THR A 89 -8.79 5.36 24.82
C THR A 89 -9.64 4.34 24.05
N ALA A 90 -9.95 4.60 22.77
CA ALA A 90 -10.67 3.65 21.93
C ALA A 90 -9.93 2.32 21.76
N LEU A 91 -8.59 2.37 21.64
CA LEU A 91 -7.75 1.17 21.51
C LEU A 91 -7.64 0.37 22.82
N ASP A 92 -7.87 1.02 23.97
CA ASP A 92 -7.86 0.38 25.29
C ASP A 92 -9.23 -0.27 25.66
N LEU A 93 -10.33 0.17 25.02
CA LEU A 93 -11.71 -0.25 25.32
C LEU A 93 -12.19 -1.48 24.55
N ASP A 94 -11.28 -2.42 24.26
CA ASP A 94 -11.55 -3.66 23.50
C ASP A 94 -12.30 -3.42 22.17
N PRO A 95 -11.69 -2.67 21.23
CA PRO A 95 -12.33 -2.29 19.99
C PRO A 95 -12.60 -3.47 19.06
N THR A 96 -13.65 -3.39 18.26
CA THR A 96 -13.79 -4.29 17.11
C THR A 96 -12.62 -4.08 16.13
N PRO A 97 -12.25 -5.06 15.28
CA PRO A 97 -11.16 -4.87 14.30
C PRO A 97 -11.34 -3.62 13.41
N ARG A 98 -12.60 -3.26 13.13
CA ARG A 98 -12.95 -2.08 12.35
C ARG A 98 -12.75 -0.78 13.14
N GLU A 99 -13.12 -0.76 14.41
CA GLU A 99 -12.87 0.38 15.30
C GLU A 99 -11.37 0.57 15.57
N ALA A 100 -10.64 -0.53 15.78
CA ALA A 100 -9.19 -0.50 15.96
C ALA A 100 -8.49 0.05 14.72
N GLN A 101 -8.89 -0.41 13.52
CA GLN A 101 -8.41 0.14 12.25
C GLN A 101 -8.66 1.64 12.17
N ALA A 102 -9.89 2.09 12.47
CA ALA A 102 -10.26 3.51 12.42
C ALA A 102 -9.50 4.34 13.46
N ALA A 103 -9.36 3.84 14.69
CA ALA A 103 -8.64 4.52 15.76
C ALA A 103 -7.14 4.66 15.44
N LEU A 104 -6.49 3.59 14.96
CA LEU A 104 -5.08 3.63 14.53
C LEU A 104 -4.87 4.58 13.35
N TYR A 105 -5.76 4.53 12.36
CA TYR A 105 -5.71 5.41 11.20
C TYR A 105 -5.82 6.88 11.60
N ASN A 106 -6.84 7.23 12.38
CA ASN A 106 -7.05 8.61 12.80
C ASN A 106 -5.96 9.08 13.78
N LYS A 107 -5.41 8.18 14.61
CA LYS A 107 -4.22 8.44 15.43
C LYS A 107 -3.00 8.76 14.55
N ALA A 108 -2.81 8.07 13.42
CA ALA A 108 -1.77 8.41 12.47
C ALA A 108 -1.96 9.80 11.86
N CYS A 109 -3.18 10.18 11.49
CA CYS A 109 -3.50 11.53 11.02
C CYS A 109 -3.17 12.61 12.08
N CYS A 110 -3.46 12.35 13.36
CA CYS A 110 -3.05 13.23 14.46
C CYS A 110 -1.53 13.40 14.53
N HIS A 111 -0.76 12.30 14.47
CA HIS A 111 0.71 12.36 14.50
C HIS A 111 1.29 13.05 13.26
N ALA A 112 0.71 12.82 12.08
CA ALA A 112 1.07 13.49 10.84
C ALA A 112 0.88 15.02 10.91
N TYR A 113 -0.25 15.45 11.49
CA TYR A 113 -0.52 16.86 11.74
C TYR A 113 0.50 17.48 12.71
N LEU A 114 0.92 16.74 13.73
CA LEU A 114 1.94 17.15 14.70
C LEU A 114 3.39 17.03 14.17
N ARG A 115 3.59 16.59 12.93
CA ARG A 115 4.89 16.27 12.32
C ARG A 115 5.70 15.20 13.07
N GLU A 116 5.02 14.33 13.79
CA GLU A 116 5.61 13.17 14.46
C GLU A 116 5.65 11.98 13.50
N GLY A 117 6.48 12.09 12.44
CA GLY A 117 6.52 11.14 11.33
C GLY A 117 6.69 9.68 11.75
N LYS A 118 7.60 9.39 12.68
CA LYS A 118 7.83 8.02 13.19
C LYS A 118 6.56 7.40 13.79
N LYS A 119 5.88 8.13 14.67
CA LYS A 119 4.65 7.65 15.32
C LYS A 119 3.51 7.47 14.32
N ALA A 120 3.42 8.36 13.33
CA ALA A 120 2.44 8.24 12.25
C ALA A 120 2.70 6.97 11.42
N ALA A 121 3.96 6.73 11.04
CA ALA A 121 4.38 5.52 10.32
C ALA A 121 4.06 4.25 11.11
N ASP A 122 4.37 4.22 12.41
CA ASP A 122 4.10 3.06 13.27
C ASP A 122 2.61 2.73 13.36
N CYS A 123 1.76 3.74 13.56
CA CYS A 123 0.30 3.54 13.57
C CYS A 123 -0.21 2.99 12.24
N LEU A 124 0.34 3.48 11.11
CA LEU A 124 -0.01 3.00 9.78
C LEU A 124 0.49 1.58 9.52
N ARG A 125 1.70 1.21 9.96
CA ARG A 125 2.21 -0.16 9.85
C ARG A 125 1.23 -1.15 10.49
N THR A 126 0.78 -0.86 11.71
CA THR A 126 -0.21 -1.70 12.41
C THR A 126 -1.54 -1.73 11.66
N ALA A 127 -2.06 -0.58 11.22
CA ALA A 127 -3.34 -0.52 10.50
C ALA A 127 -3.30 -1.29 9.16
N LEU A 128 -2.20 -1.18 8.41
CA LEU A 128 -1.99 -1.85 7.12
C LEU A 128 -1.79 -3.36 7.30
N GLY A 129 -0.92 -3.76 8.23
CA GLY A 129 -0.56 -5.16 8.46
C GLY A 129 -1.62 -5.96 9.20
N GLU A 130 -2.05 -5.50 10.37
CA GLU A 130 -2.94 -6.28 11.25
C GLU A 130 -4.42 -6.12 10.88
N TYR A 131 -4.80 -4.92 10.42
CA TYR A 131 -6.20 -4.59 10.16
C TYR A 131 -6.52 -4.46 8.67
N ASN A 132 -5.58 -4.77 7.78
CA ASN A 132 -5.77 -4.78 6.33
C ASN A 132 -6.32 -3.44 5.78
N LEU A 133 -5.82 -2.33 6.32
CA LEU A 133 -6.08 -1.01 5.74
C LEU A 133 -5.51 -0.95 4.32
N LYS A 134 -6.24 -0.31 3.40
CA LYS A 134 -5.74 -0.09 2.04
C LYS A 134 -4.74 1.05 2.02
N PHE A 135 -3.57 0.83 1.44
CA PHE A 135 -2.58 1.91 1.31
C PHE A 135 -3.04 3.02 0.37
N GLY A 136 -3.91 2.71 -0.60
CA GLY A 136 -4.58 3.72 -1.40
C GLY A 136 -5.32 4.76 -0.55
N THR A 137 -5.86 4.38 0.61
CA THR A 137 -6.47 5.33 1.57
C THR A 137 -5.42 6.32 2.09
N VAL A 138 -4.23 5.83 2.48
CA VAL A 138 -3.12 6.65 2.98
C VAL A 138 -2.61 7.64 1.91
N LEU A 139 -2.54 7.20 0.65
CA LEU A 139 -2.05 8.04 -0.46
C LEU A 139 -3.00 9.18 -0.84
N ASN A 140 -4.30 8.94 -0.69
CA ASN A 140 -5.34 9.88 -1.13
C ASN A 140 -5.85 10.78 -0.01
N ASP A 141 -5.46 10.53 1.24
CA ASP A 141 -5.91 11.35 2.35
C ASP A 141 -5.16 12.70 2.41
N PRO A 142 -5.90 13.84 2.48
CA PRO A 142 -5.30 15.16 2.63
C PRO A 142 -4.63 15.39 3.99
N ASP A 143 -5.11 14.78 5.08
CA ASP A 143 -4.55 14.93 6.43
C ASP A 143 -3.16 14.30 6.55
N LEU A 144 -2.83 13.35 5.66
CA LEU A 144 -1.53 12.72 5.56
C LEU A 144 -0.59 13.39 4.54
N ALA A 145 -1.00 14.48 3.89
CA ALA A 145 -0.18 15.17 2.90
C ALA A 145 1.16 15.67 3.47
N SER A 146 1.15 16.18 4.71
CA SER A 146 2.38 16.60 5.41
C SER A 146 3.30 15.42 5.72
N PHE A 147 2.74 14.28 6.08
CA PHE A 147 3.48 13.05 6.37
C PHE A 147 4.14 12.47 5.11
N ARG A 148 3.46 12.54 3.95
CA ARG A 148 4.00 12.10 2.66
C ARG A 148 5.31 12.78 2.25
N ALA A 149 5.60 13.96 2.77
CA ALA A 149 6.86 14.68 2.53
C ALA A 149 8.02 14.23 3.42
N LEU A 150 7.76 13.46 4.48
CA LEU A 150 8.74 13.03 5.47
C LEU A 150 9.48 11.75 5.01
N PRO A 151 10.75 11.55 5.43
CA PRO A 151 11.52 10.34 5.09
C PRO A 151 10.85 9.07 5.61
N GLU A 152 10.16 9.13 6.76
CA GLU A 152 9.47 7.99 7.36
C GLU A 152 8.33 7.46 6.46
N PHE A 153 7.71 8.32 5.64
CA PHE A 153 6.73 7.85 4.66
C PHE A 153 7.38 7.05 3.53
N LYS A 154 8.60 7.43 3.10
CA LYS A 154 9.35 6.67 2.09
C LYS A 154 9.72 5.29 2.61
N GLU A 155 10.15 5.21 3.88
CA GLU A 155 10.40 3.93 4.54
C GLU A 155 9.14 3.05 4.57
N LEU A 156 8.01 3.61 5.01
CA LEU A 156 6.73 2.91 5.02
C LEU A 156 6.31 2.43 3.62
N GLN A 157 6.52 3.26 2.60
CA GLN A 157 6.20 2.92 1.20
C GLN A 157 7.10 1.81 0.66
N GLU A 158 8.40 1.84 0.96
CA GLU A 158 9.34 0.79 0.57
C GLU A 158 9.05 -0.52 1.31
N GLU A 159 8.76 -0.45 2.61
CA GLU A 159 8.33 -1.61 3.40
C GLU A 159 7.09 -2.25 2.76
N ALA A 160 6.06 -1.47 2.48
CA ALA A 160 4.85 -1.98 1.88
C ALA A 160 5.10 -2.55 0.46
N ARG A 161 6.05 -1.98 -0.30
CA ARG A 161 6.48 -2.46 -1.63
C ARG A 161 7.22 -3.78 -1.57
N LEU A 162 8.12 -3.93 -0.61
CA LEU A 162 8.92 -5.12 -0.38
C LEU A 162 8.13 -6.22 0.33
N GLY A 163 7.11 -5.82 1.12
CA GLY A 163 6.26 -6.69 1.92
C GLY A 163 5.69 -7.86 1.12
N GLY A 164 6.03 -9.07 1.57
CA GLY A 164 5.28 -10.28 1.30
C GLY A 164 3.98 -10.31 2.12
N GLU A 165 3.48 -11.50 2.43
CA GLU A 165 2.22 -11.78 3.16
C GLU A 165 1.99 -10.92 4.44
N ASP A 166 3.07 -10.36 5.01
CA ASP A 166 3.16 -9.80 6.37
C ASP A 166 2.68 -8.33 6.50
N ILE A 167 2.52 -7.59 5.40
CA ILE A 167 2.05 -6.16 5.41
C ILE A 167 0.68 -6.02 4.71
N GLY A 168 -0.06 -7.12 4.63
CA GLY A 168 -1.41 -7.12 4.12
C GLY A 168 -1.47 -7.21 2.59
N TYR A 169 -2.44 -8.01 2.15
CA TYR A 169 -2.71 -8.39 0.77
C TYR A 169 -3.03 -7.21 -0.19
N GLY A 170 -3.17 -5.98 0.29
CA GLY A 170 -3.61 -4.82 -0.51
C GLY A 170 -2.49 -4.12 -1.29
N PHE A 171 -1.36 -3.80 -0.66
CA PHE A 171 -0.41 -2.81 -1.20
C PHE A 171 0.19 -3.19 -2.56
N ARG A 172 0.82 -4.38 -2.63
CA ARG A 172 1.48 -4.84 -3.86
C ARG A 172 0.46 -5.06 -4.99
N ARG A 173 -0.76 -5.48 -4.67
CA ARG A 173 -1.84 -5.65 -5.64
C ARG A 173 -2.30 -4.31 -6.18
N ASP A 174 -2.54 -3.32 -5.32
CA ASP A 174 -2.98 -1.99 -5.73
C ASP A 174 -1.92 -1.31 -6.63
N LEU A 175 -0.63 -1.40 -6.29
CA LEU A 175 0.45 -0.91 -7.16
C LEU A 175 0.53 -1.64 -8.50
N LYS A 176 0.35 -2.96 -8.49
CA LYS A 176 0.34 -3.78 -9.70
C LYS A 176 -0.85 -3.45 -10.60
N LEU A 177 -2.02 -3.16 -10.01
CA LEU A 177 -3.21 -2.76 -10.75
C LEU A 177 -3.02 -1.40 -11.42
N ILE A 178 -2.37 -0.44 -10.75
CA ILE A 178 -2.06 0.87 -11.35
C ILE A 178 -1.08 0.72 -12.52
N SER A 179 -0.04 -0.10 -12.38
CA SER A 179 0.92 -0.33 -13.46
C SER A 179 0.37 -1.18 -14.62
N GLU A 180 -0.58 -2.09 -14.36
CA GLU A 180 -1.31 -2.85 -15.37
C GLU A 180 -2.22 -1.96 -16.23
N VAL A 181 -2.84 -0.92 -15.66
CA VAL A 181 -3.66 0.04 -16.42
C VAL A 181 -2.81 0.82 -17.42
N GLN A 182 -1.58 1.20 -17.06
CA GLN A 182 -0.68 1.95 -17.94
C GLN A 182 -0.05 1.08 -19.04
N ALA A 183 0.13 -0.23 -18.79
CA ALA A 183 0.76 -1.17 -19.71
C ALA A 183 -0.05 -2.49 -19.76
N PRO A 184 -1.13 -2.52 -20.55
CA PRO A 184 -2.06 -3.64 -20.56
C PRO A 184 -1.35 -4.96 -20.90
N PHE A 185 -1.68 -6.01 -20.15
CA PHE A 185 -1.17 -7.38 -20.32
C PHE A 185 0.35 -7.58 -20.15
N ARG A 186 1.09 -6.62 -19.56
CA ARG A 186 2.53 -6.78 -19.28
C ARG A 186 2.83 -8.05 -18.47
N GLY A 187 2.02 -8.34 -17.46
CA GLY A 187 2.15 -9.57 -16.66
C GLY A 187 1.99 -10.85 -17.49
N VAL A 188 1.03 -10.87 -18.42
CA VAL A 188 0.78 -11.99 -19.33
C VAL A 188 1.98 -12.21 -20.26
N ARG A 189 2.53 -11.13 -20.82
CA ARG A 189 3.71 -11.21 -21.71
C ARG A 189 4.94 -11.77 -21.00
N ARG A 190 5.23 -11.31 -19.77
CA ARG A 190 6.33 -11.84 -18.95
C ARG A 190 6.16 -13.31 -18.61
N PHE A 191 4.93 -13.72 -18.28
CA PHE A 191 4.61 -15.12 -18.06
C PHE A 191 5.00 -15.97 -19.27
N PHE A 192 4.62 -15.56 -20.49
CA PHE A 192 4.99 -16.28 -21.71
C PHE A 192 6.49 -16.27 -22.00
N TYR A 193 7.21 -15.17 -21.73
CA TYR A 193 8.67 -15.15 -21.88
C TYR A 193 9.36 -16.19 -21.00
N VAL A 194 8.97 -16.27 -19.73
CA VAL A 194 9.54 -17.24 -18.78
C VAL A 194 9.09 -18.66 -19.13
N ALA A 195 7.79 -18.87 -19.41
CA ALA A 195 7.24 -20.18 -19.71
C ALA A 195 7.86 -20.80 -20.97
N PHE A 196 7.96 -20.03 -22.06
CA PHE A 196 8.58 -20.52 -23.30
C PHE A 196 10.09 -20.70 -23.16
N SER A 197 10.78 -19.84 -22.41
CA SER A 197 12.20 -20.05 -22.12
C SER A 197 12.44 -21.32 -21.31
N ALA A 198 11.59 -21.59 -20.31
CA ALA A 198 11.65 -22.82 -19.52
C ALA A 198 11.32 -24.05 -20.36
N ALA A 199 10.29 -24.00 -21.21
CA ALA A 199 9.93 -25.08 -22.12
C ALA A 199 11.06 -25.40 -23.11
N ALA A 200 11.66 -24.37 -23.73
CA ALA A 200 12.81 -24.53 -24.60
C ALA A 200 14.04 -25.07 -23.84
N GLY A 201 14.25 -24.63 -22.59
CA GLY A 201 15.29 -25.15 -21.71
C GLY A 201 15.13 -26.65 -21.42
N ILE A 202 13.91 -27.08 -21.07
CA ILE A 202 13.58 -28.49 -20.86
C ILE A 202 13.79 -29.30 -22.15
N SER A 203 13.35 -28.78 -23.30
CA SER A 203 13.60 -29.41 -24.61
C SER A 203 15.09 -29.57 -24.91
N LEU A 204 15.90 -28.56 -24.58
CA LEU A 204 17.34 -28.57 -24.77
C LEU A 204 18.04 -29.59 -23.87
N LEU A 205 17.56 -29.80 -22.64
CA LEU A 205 18.08 -30.85 -21.73
C LEU A 205 18.00 -32.25 -22.34
N PHE A 206 16.95 -32.55 -23.10
CA PHE A 206 16.82 -33.84 -23.81
C PHE A 206 17.58 -33.85 -25.14
N THR A 207 17.67 -32.70 -25.82
CA THR A 207 18.27 -32.59 -27.15
C THR A 207 19.80 -32.61 -27.11
N ILE A 208 20.44 -32.03 -26.09
CA ILE A 208 21.91 -31.99 -25.99
C ILE A 208 22.54 -33.39 -25.89
N PRO A 209 22.08 -34.31 -25.01
CA PRO A 209 22.60 -35.67 -24.97
C PRO A 209 22.34 -36.45 -26.26
N ARG A 210 21.22 -36.17 -26.95
CA ARG A 210 20.89 -36.77 -28.26
C ARG A 210 21.84 -36.26 -29.34
N LEU A 211 22.16 -34.96 -29.33
CA LEU A 211 23.11 -34.34 -30.25
C LEU A 211 24.51 -34.91 -30.07
N PHE A 212 24.95 -35.10 -28.83
CA PHE A 212 26.25 -35.71 -28.54
C PHE A 212 26.34 -37.16 -29.06
N ARG A 213 25.26 -37.94 -28.97
CA ARG A 213 25.17 -39.28 -29.56
C ARG A 213 25.19 -39.23 -31.10
N ALA A 214 24.47 -38.29 -31.71
CA ALA A 214 24.48 -38.10 -33.16
C ALA A 214 25.88 -37.76 -33.69
N ILE A 215 26.62 -36.88 -32.99
CA ILE A 215 28.00 -36.52 -33.34
C ILE A 215 28.97 -37.70 -33.22
N LYS A 216 28.80 -38.54 -32.20
CA LYS A 216 29.65 -39.74 -32.01
C LYS A 216 29.43 -40.80 -33.09
N GLY A 217 28.27 -40.80 -33.75
CA GLY A 217 27.92 -41.81 -34.76
C GLY A 217 27.67 -43.21 -34.17
N GLY A 218 27.17 -44.12 -35.00
CA GLY A 218 26.81 -45.50 -34.61
C GLY A 218 25.62 -46.04 -35.41
N GLY A 219 25.38 -47.35 -35.35
CA GLY A 219 24.28 -48.01 -36.10
C GLY A 219 22.87 -47.52 -35.72
N ASP A 220 22.70 -47.08 -34.47
CA ASP A 220 21.44 -46.54 -33.92
C ASP A 220 21.53 -45.02 -33.63
N ALA A 221 22.48 -44.31 -34.25
CA ALA A 221 22.67 -42.90 -33.99
C ALA A 221 21.52 -42.04 -34.56
N PRO A 222 21.01 -41.03 -33.82
CA PRO A 222 20.00 -40.11 -34.34
C PRO A 222 20.51 -39.25 -35.49
N ASP A 223 19.60 -38.75 -36.34
CA ASP A 223 19.97 -37.82 -37.41
C ASP A 223 20.61 -36.53 -36.86
N LEU A 224 21.81 -36.23 -37.36
CA LEU A 224 22.61 -35.12 -36.86
C LEU A 224 22.00 -33.76 -37.22
N TRP A 225 21.51 -33.60 -38.45
CA TRP A 225 21.05 -32.31 -38.94
C TRP A 225 19.71 -31.92 -38.31
N GLU A 226 18.80 -32.88 -38.18
CA GLU A 226 17.53 -32.71 -37.47
C GLU A 226 17.77 -32.40 -35.99
N THR A 227 18.65 -33.16 -35.32
CA THR A 227 18.94 -32.95 -33.90
C THR A 227 19.65 -31.60 -33.66
N ALA A 228 20.57 -31.21 -34.55
CA ALA A 228 21.25 -29.92 -34.48
C ALA A 228 20.29 -28.75 -34.75
N GLY A 229 19.39 -28.87 -35.73
CA GLY A 229 18.37 -27.87 -36.03
C GLY A 229 17.40 -27.65 -34.85
N ASN A 230 16.98 -28.73 -34.19
CA ASN A 230 16.13 -28.67 -32.99
C ASN A 230 16.85 -28.01 -31.81
N ALA A 231 18.14 -28.30 -31.61
CA ALA A 231 18.94 -27.64 -30.58
C ALA A 231 19.11 -26.14 -30.87
N ALA A 232 19.44 -25.78 -32.12
CA ALA A 232 19.63 -24.41 -32.55
C ALA A 232 18.35 -23.57 -32.40
N THR A 233 17.20 -24.15 -32.76
CA THR A 233 15.89 -23.47 -32.63
C THR A 233 15.58 -23.15 -31.16
N ASN A 234 15.77 -24.11 -30.25
CA ASN A 234 15.55 -23.88 -28.83
C ASN A 234 16.52 -22.85 -28.24
N ILE A 235 17.81 -22.92 -28.59
CA ILE A 235 18.82 -21.94 -28.13
C ILE A 235 18.50 -20.54 -28.65
N GLY A 236 18.21 -20.40 -29.93
CA GLY A 236 17.82 -19.12 -30.54
C GLY A 236 16.56 -18.55 -29.89
N GLY A 237 15.55 -19.39 -29.66
CA GLY A 237 14.32 -19.02 -28.96
C GLY A 237 14.59 -18.47 -27.56
N ILE A 238 15.41 -19.16 -26.75
CA ILE A 238 15.79 -18.69 -25.40
C ILE A 238 16.50 -17.34 -25.47
N ILE A 239 17.47 -17.17 -26.37
CA ILE A 239 18.21 -15.91 -26.51
C ILE A 239 17.26 -14.74 -26.81
N VAL A 240 16.36 -14.91 -27.77
CA VAL A 240 15.38 -13.88 -28.15
C VAL A 240 14.43 -13.58 -26.99
N LEU A 241 13.88 -14.61 -26.33
CA LEU A 241 12.94 -14.43 -25.22
C LEU A 241 13.59 -13.74 -24.01
N VAL A 242 14.84 -14.09 -23.68
CA VAL A 242 15.61 -13.45 -22.62
C VAL A 242 15.90 -11.98 -22.97
N ALA A 243 16.30 -11.70 -24.21
CA ALA A 243 16.52 -10.32 -24.65
C ALA A 243 15.25 -9.47 -24.56
N LEU A 244 14.10 -10.00 -24.99
CA LEU A 244 12.80 -9.35 -24.87
C LEU A 244 12.39 -9.12 -23.41
N PHE A 245 12.63 -10.10 -22.53
CA PHE A 245 12.35 -9.98 -21.10
C PHE A 245 13.16 -8.86 -20.45
N LEU A 246 14.46 -8.77 -20.74
CA LEU A 246 15.33 -7.72 -20.22
C LEU A 246 14.91 -6.33 -20.75
N TRP A 247 14.56 -6.25 -22.03
CA TRP A 247 14.11 -4.99 -22.63
C TRP A 247 12.79 -4.49 -22.02
N ASP A 248 11.83 -5.39 -21.78
CA ASP A 248 10.55 -5.03 -21.17
C ASP A 248 10.72 -4.60 -19.69
N ASN A 249 11.66 -5.19 -18.97
CA ASN A 249 12.02 -4.76 -17.60
C ASN A 249 12.61 -3.34 -17.60
N LYS A 250 13.54 -3.05 -18.50
CA LYS A 250 14.10 -1.70 -18.64
C LYS A 250 13.01 -0.68 -18.98
N LYS A 251 12.09 -1.02 -19.89
CA LYS A 251 10.97 -0.15 -20.26
C LYS A 251 9.99 0.09 -19.12
N GLU A 252 9.76 -0.92 -18.28
CA GLU A 252 8.95 -0.76 -17.06
C GLU A 252 9.60 0.23 -16.10
N GLU A 253 10.90 0.10 -15.82
CA GLU A 253 11.62 1.01 -14.93
C GLU A 253 11.57 2.47 -15.43
N GLU A 254 11.78 2.68 -16.74
CA GLU A 254 11.67 4.00 -17.37
C GLU A 254 10.27 4.61 -17.19
N GLN A 255 9.21 3.81 -17.39
CA GLN A 255 7.82 4.27 -17.22
C GLN A 255 7.49 4.56 -15.75
N LEU A 256 7.91 3.69 -14.83
CA LEU A 256 7.70 3.88 -13.39
C LEU A 256 8.42 5.13 -12.88
N ALA A 257 9.62 5.41 -13.39
CA ALA A 257 10.36 6.62 -13.07
C ALA A 257 9.67 7.88 -13.60
N GLN A 258 9.08 7.83 -14.80
CA GLN A 258 8.28 8.94 -15.36
C GLN A 258 7.01 9.17 -14.54
N ILE A 259 6.24 8.11 -14.25
CA ILE A 259 5.00 8.20 -13.46
C ILE A 259 5.30 8.73 -12.06
N THR A 260 6.32 8.20 -11.39
CA THR A 260 6.73 8.67 -10.07
C THR A 260 7.09 10.16 -10.11
N ARG A 261 7.84 10.59 -11.14
CA ARG A 261 8.17 12.00 -11.33
C ARG A 261 6.91 12.85 -11.50
N ASP A 262 6.02 12.47 -12.41
CA ASP A 262 4.80 13.23 -12.70
C ASP A 262 3.87 13.26 -11.49
N GLU A 263 3.78 12.18 -10.72
CA GLU A 263 3.03 12.12 -9.45
C GLU A 263 3.64 13.06 -8.42
N THR A 264 4.96 13.04 -8.23
CA THR A 264 5.64 13.97 -7.30
C THR A 264 5.45 15.43 -7.70
N LEU A 265 5.48 15.75 -9.00
CA LEU A 265 5.20 17.09 -9.50
C LEU A 265 3.74 17.48 -9.29
N SER A 266 2.80 16.56 -9.52
CA SER A 266 1.38 16.80 -9.29
C SER A 266 1.06 17.10 -7.82
N ARG A 267 1.84 16.55 -6.89
CA ARG A 267 1.67 16.76 -5.44
C ARG A 267 2.54 17.89 -4.88
N LEU A 268 3.20 18.69 -5.73
CA LEU A 268 4.05 19.78 -5.28
C LEU A 268 3.19 20.84 -4.56
N PRO A 269 3.51 21.21 -3.30
CA PRO A 269 2.79 22.24 -2.59
C PRO A 269 3.16 23.62 -3.14
N LEU A 270 2.15 24.38 -3.55
CA LEU A 270 2.26 25.74 -4.05
C LEU A 270 1.67 26.71 -3.05
N ARG A 271 2.38 27.81 -2.78
CA ARG A 271 1.89 28.91 -1.94
C ARG A 271 1.32 30.00 -2.83
N LEU A 272 0.02 30.25 -2.72
CA LEU A 272 -0.69 31.30 -3.46
C LEU A 272 -0.39 32.68 -2.85
N SER A 273 -0.64 33.76 -3.61
CA SER A 273 -0.52 35.16 -3.14
C SER A 273 -1.41 35.46 -1.93
N THR A 274 -2.50 34.71 -1.78
CA THR A 274 -3.41 34.73 -0.62
C THR A 274 -2.86 33.98 0.60
N ASN A 275 -1.60 33.55 0.55
CA ASN A 275 -0.89 32.84 1.62
C ASN A 275 -1.41 31.42 1.92
N ARG A 276 -2.28 30.87 1.07
CA ARG A 276 -2.81 29.50 1.14
C ARG A 276 -1.87 28.52 0.42
N VAL A 277 -1.65 27.33 1.00
CA VAL A 277 -0.89 26.24 0.39
C VAL A 277 -1.85 25.25 -0.27
N VAL A 278 -1.62 24.93 -1.55
CA VAL A 278 -2.48 24.09 -2.40
C VAL A 278 -1.58 23.15 -3.21
N GLU A 279 -1.95 21.89 -3.40
CA GLU A 279 -1.18 20.98 -4.26
C GLU A 279 -1.44 21.27 -5.75
N LEU A 280 -0.43 21.11 -6.61
CA LEU A 280 -0.55 21.38 -8.05
C LEU A 280 -1.72 20.61 -8.71
N VAL A 281 -2.02 19.40 -8.26
CA VAL A 281 -3.14 18.57 -8.75
C VAL A 281 -4.51 19.21 -8.48
N GLN A 282 -4.65 19.99 -7.41
CA GLN A 282 -5.92 20.67 -7.07
C GLN A 282 -6.19 21.86 -7.99
N LEU A 283 -5.18 22.33 -8.72
CA LEU A 283 -5.30 23.39 -9.73
C LEU A 283 -5.48 22.84 -11.14
N ARG A 284 -5.46 21.50 -11.30
CA ARG A 284 -5.70 20.83 -12.59
C ARG A 284 -7.06 21.26 -13.14
N ASP A 285 -7.10 21.53 -14.44
CA ASP A 285 -8.28 21.99 -15.20
C ASP A 285 -8.83 23.39 -14.85
N THR A 286 -8.33 24.03 -13.79
CA THR A 286 -8.75 25.38 -13.39
C THR A 286 -7.73 26.44 -13.79
N VAL A 287 -6.44 26.10 -13.76
CA VAL A 287 -5.35 27.04 -14.01
C VAL A 287 -4.28 26.37 -14.88
N ARG A 288 -3.73 27.08 -15.87
CA ARG A 288 -2.54 26.63 -16.62
C ARG A 288 -1.29 27.23 -15.99
N PRO A 289 -0.46 26.44 -15.29
CA PRO A 289 0.74 26.97 -14.67
C PRO A 289 1.78 27.39 -15.74
N VAL A 290 2.22 28.65 -15.70
CA VAL A 290 3.35 29.15 -16.51
C VAL A 290 4.58 29.23 -15.61
N SER A 291 5.63 28.47 -15.95
CA SER A 291 6.92 28.59 -15.28
C SER A 291 7.71 29.75 -15.91
N ILE A 292 7.94 30.81 -15.14
CA ILE A 292 8.78 31.93 -15.57
C ILE A 292 10.19 31.66 -15.04
N ASN A 293 11.08 31.27 -15.93
CA ASN A 293 12.48 31.04 -15.58
C ASN A 293 13.27 32.34 -15.81
N THR A 294 13.33 33.22 -14.79
CA THR A 294 14.14 34.45 -14.85
C THR A 294 15.59 34.17 -14.44
N PRO A 295 16.60 34.52 -15.25
CA PRO A 295 17.99 34.36 -14.90
C PRO A 295 18.46 35.55 -14.04
N LEU A 296 18.02 35.64 -12.79
CA LEU A 296 18.65 36.55 -11.82
C LEU A 296 18.66 35.95 -10.41
N PHE A 297 19.88 35.68 -9.95
CA PHE A 297 20.34 35.53 -8.56
C PHE A 297 19.74 34.39 -7.71
N PHE A 298 20.66 33.48 -7.34
CA PHE A 298 20.53 32.54 -6.23
C PHE A 298 20.08 33.26 -4.94
N THR A 299 18.88 32.95 -4.46
CA THR A 299 18.56 32.46 -3.11
C THR A 299 17.04 32.31 -3.02
N HIS A 300 16.57 31.15 -2.53
CA HIS A 300 15.16 30.74 -2.50
C HIS A 300 14.47 30.52 -3.87
N GLN A 301 14.29 29.26 -4.20
CA GLN A 301 13.53 28.76 -5.34
C GLN A 301 12.02 29.02 -5.14
N ASN A 302 11.59 30.28 -5.25
CA ASN A 302 10.19 30.67 -5.34
C ASN A 302 9.76 30.58 -6.81
N ILE A 303 9.12 29.46 -7.16
CA ILE A 303 8.45 29.30 -8.45
C ILE A 303 7.20 30.18 -8.42
N HIS A 304 7.27 31.36 -9.04
CA HIS A 304 6.10 32.20 -9.27
C HIS A 304 5.28 31.63 -10.42
N ILE A 305 4.18 30.95 -10.09
CA ILE A 305 3.17 30.53 -11.06
C ILE A 305 2.10 31.61 -11.10
N MET A 306 2.03 32.38 -12.19
CA MET A 306 0.90 33.29 -12.43
C MET A 306 -0.28 32.48 -12.99
N ALA A 307 -1.45 32.66 -12.37
CA ALA A 307 -2.73 32.26 -12.93
C ALA A 307 -3.19 33.40 -13.87
N LEU A 308 -3.45 33.08 -15.14
CA LEU A 308 -4.20 33.92 -16.07
C LEU A 308 -5.68 33.57 -15.98
#